data_AF-A0A7C2M179-F1
#
_entry.id   AF-A0A7C2M179-F1
#
_cell.length_a   1.000
_cell.length_b   1.000
_cell.length_c   1.000
_cell.angle_alpha   90.00
_cell.angle_beta   90.00
_cell.angle_gamma   90.00
#
_symmetry.space_group_name_H-M   'P 1'
#
loop_
_entity.id
_entity.type
_entity.pdbx_description
1 polymer ?
#
loop_
_entity_poly.entity_id
_entity_poly.type
_entity_poly.pdbx_seq_one_letter_code
_entity_poly.pdbx_strand_id
1 'polypeptide(L)'
;MFPEPGDIFPAWKSSYIKKVTFPSGQDYLVGSGIYNMKMDEFFIEDMVDQAAALIEDKGRAAFEVLRDKKGPFYFMDTYIFVSSPDGTELVNPALPSLEGRNLIDMKDLDGNPVVKNEIDLAMNKGSGWLEMSWFKPGTNTPAPKMTFVKKAKANGETFIVGSGYYPEENK
;
A
#
# COMPACT_ATOMS: atom_id res chain seq x y z
N MET A 1 2.51 3.04 23.94
CA MET A 1 3.62 2.07 23.82
C MET A 1 3.52 1.16 25.02
N PHE A 2 3.41 -0.15 24.80
CA PHE A 2 3.27 -1.14 25.87
C PHE A 2 4.41 -2.15 25.72
N PRO A 3 4.97 -2.68 26.82
CA PRO A 3 5.88 -3.80 26.69
C PRO A 3 5.13 -5.03 26.14
N GLU A 4 5.86 -5.87 25.42
CA GLU A 4 5.40 -7.21 25.13
C GLU A 4 5.24 -8.01 26.44
N PRO A 5 4.32 -9.00 26.52
CA PRO A 5 4.20 -9.83 27.70
C PRO A 5 5.54 -10.50 28.06
N GLY A 6 6.14 -10.09 29.18
CA GLY A 6 7.42 -10.61 29.66
C GLY A 6 8.66 -9.78 29.28
N ASP A 7 8.50 -8.72 28.50
CA ASP A 7 9.57 -7.76 28.21
C ASP A 7 9.46 -6.53 29.13
N ILE A 8 10.60 -5.87 29.37
CA ILE A 8 10.68 -4.59 30.07
C ILE A 8 10.79 -3.42 29.10
N PHE A 9 11.19 -3.68 27.86
CA PHE A 9 11.32 -2.64 26.84
C PHE A 9 9.99 -2.35 26.16
N PRO A 10 9.65 -1.07 25.97
CA PRO A 10 8.37 -0.70 25.37
C PRO A 10 8.40 -0.97 23.86
N ALA A 11 7.36 -1.63 23.36
CA ALA A 11 7.19 -1.92 21.94
C ALA A 11 5.99 -1.16 21.35
N TRP A 12 6.02 -0.95 20.03
CA TRP A 12 4.88 -0.44 19.30
C TRP A 12 3.79 -1.52 19.23
N LYS A 13 2.56 -1.13 19.55
CA LYS A 13 1.39 -2.01 19.53
C LYS A 13 0.27 -1.35 18.76
N SER A 14 -0.16 -1.98 17.67
CA SER A 14 -1.42 -1.65 17.01
C SER A 14 -2.56 -2.30 17.79
N SER A 15 -3.56 -1.52 18.20
CA SER A 15 -4.70 -2.02 18.97
C SER A 15 -6.00 -1.74 18.23
N TYR A 16 -6.86 -2.75 18.13
CA TYR A 16 -8.25 -2.62 17.70
C TYR A 16 -9.15 -2.64 18.93
N ILE A 17 -10.09 -1.69 19.03
CA ILE A 17 -11.05 -1.61 20.13
C ILE A 17 -12.45 -1.45 19.54
N LYS A 18 -13.37 -2.32 19.96
CA LYS A 18 -14.79 -2.28 19.55
C LYS A 18 -15.69 -2.26 20.77
N LYS A 19 -16.67 -1.35 20.76
CA LYS A 19 -17.79 -1.38 21.70
C LYS A 19 -18.74 -2.52 21.35
N VAL A 20 -19.12 -3.32 22.34
CA VAL A 20 -20.05 -4.44 22.20
C VAL A 20 -21.12 -4.35 23.28
N THR A 21 -22.39 -4.41 22.89
CA THR A 21 -23.52 -4.47 23.82
C THR A 21 -23.93 -5.93 24.01
N PHE A 22 -23.91 -6.40 25.25
CA PHE A 22 -24.26 -7.78 25.58
C PHE A 22 -25.78 -7.95 25.66
N PRO A 23 -26.32 -9.19 25.58
CA PRO A 23 -27.74 -9.45 25.75
C PRO A 23 -28.33 -8.95 27.08
N SER A 24 -27.48 -8.76 28.11
CA SER A 24 -27.83 -8.13 29.38
C SER A 24 -28.11 -6.62 29.29
N GLY A 25 -27.87 -5.99 28.13
CA GLY A 25 -27.96 -4.54 27.93
C GLY A 25 -26.71 -3.77 28.38
N GLN A 26 -25.69 -4.45 28.92
CA GLN A 26 -24.46 -3.80 29.37
C GLN A 26 -23.46 -3.66 28.23
N ASP A 27 -22.82 -2.49 28.15
CA ASP A 27 -21.79 -2.17 27.18
C ASP A 27 -20.40 -2.55 27.68
N TYR A 28 -19.60 -3.16 26.80
CA TYR A 28 -18.19 -3.49 27.05
C TYR A 28 -17.32 -2.99 25.90
N LEU A 29 -16.03 -2.77 26.17
CA LEU A 29 -15.01 -2.59 25.14
C LEU A 29 -14.23 -3.89 25.01
N VAL A 30 -14.24 -4.46 23.81
CA VAL A 30 -13.40 -5.62 23.45
C VAL A 30 -12.24 -5.10 22.63
N GLY A 31 -11.02 -5.43 23.04
CA GLY A 31 -9.82 -5.02 22.33
C GLY A 31 -8.88 -6.18 22.07
N SER A 32 -8.20 -6.12 20.92
CA SER A 32 -7.06 -6.97 20.59
C SER A 32 -5.92 -6.08 20.11
N GLY A 33 -4.69 -6.60 20.10
CA GLY A 33 -3.59 -5.85 19.53
C GLY A 33 -2.38 -6.71 19.25
N ILE A 34 -1.57 -6.24 18.32
CA ILE A 34 -0.38 -6.92 17.81
C ILE A 34 0.80 -6.00 18.08
N TYR A 35 1.85 -6.57 18.67
CA TYR A 35 3.13 -5.90 18.86
C TYR A 35 3.96 -6.03 17.60
N ASN A 36 4.74 -4.98 17.28
CA ASN A 36 5.72 -5.02 16.19
C ASN A 36 5.11 -5.56 14.88
N MET A 37 3.91 -5.09 14.53
CA MET A 37 3.19 -5.50 13.33
C MET A 37 4.11 -5.34 12.12
N LYS A 38 4.52 -6.48 11.55
CA LYS A 38 5.24 -6.50 10.29
C LYS A 38 4.23 -6.34 9.19
N MET A 39 4.56 -5.48 8.23
CA MET A 39 3.84 -5.48 6.97
C MET A 39 4.09 -6.81 6.30
N ASP A 40 3.01 -7.55 6.08
CA ASP A 40 3.00 -8.82 5.38
C ASP A 40 2.26 -8.69 4.06
N GLU A 41 2.39 -9.72 3.23
CA GLU A 41 1.76 -9.77 1.91
C GLU A 41 0.24 -9.61 2.01
N PHE A 42 -0.39 -10.19 3.04
CA PHE A 42 -1.83 -10.14 3.24
C PHE A 42 -2.33 -8.70 3.43
N PHE A 43 -1.66 -7.90 4.27
CA PHE A 43 -2.04 -6.51 4.50
C PHE A 43 -1.94 -5.67 3.20
N ILE A 44 -0.91 -5.90 2.40
CA ILE A 44 -0.74 -5.18 1.13
C ILE A 44 -1.80 -5.58 0.11
N GLU A 45 -2.08 -6.88 -0.03
CA GLU A 45 -3.14 -7.37 -0.92
C GLU A 45 -4.49 -6.78 -0.55
N ASP A 46 -4.85 -6.80 0.74
CA ASP A 46 -6.10 -6.22 1.23
C ASP A 46 -6.17 -4.71 0.97
N MET A 47 -5.09 -3.97 1.23
CA MET A 47 -5.02 -2.53 0.94
C MET A 47 -5.20 -2.23 -0.55
N VAL A 48 -4.54 -2.99 -1.43
CA VAL A 48 -4.66 -2.84 -2.89
C VAL A 48 -6.06 -3.22 -3.37
N ASP A 49 -6.65 -4.28 -2.82
CA ASP A 49 -8.00 -4.71 -3.16
C ASP A 49 -9.06 -3.67 -2.76
N GLN A 50 -8.94 -3.09 -1.56
CA GLN A 50 -9.82 -2.01 -1.13
C GLN A 50 -9.66 -0.75 -1.99
N ALA A 51 -8.43 -0.39 -2.37
CA ALA A 51 -8.18 0.75 -3.24
C ALA A 51 -8.70 0.52 -4.67
N ALA A 52 -8.49 -0.68 -5.21
CA ALA A 52 -9.01 -1.08 -6.51
C ALA A 52 -10.54 -1.04 -6.52
N ALA A 53 -11.20 -1.61 -5.52
CA ALA A 53 -12.66 -1.57 -5.39
C ALA A 53 -13.18 -0.12 -5.28
N LEU A 54 -12.48 0.75 -4.54
CA LEU A 54 -12.82 2.17 -4.45
C LEU A 54 -12.71 2.88 -5.81
N ILE A 55 -11.69 2.56 -6.60
CA ILE A 55 -11.53 3.07 -7.96
C ILE A 55 -12.61 2.51 -8.89
N GLU A 56 -12.95 1.23 -8.79
CA GLU A 56 -14.00 0.61 -9.60
C GLU A 56 -15.37 1.23 -9.34
N ASP A 57 -15.66 1.60 -8.09
CA ASP A 57 -16.90 2.28 -7.67
C ASP A 57 -16.93 3.75 -8.10
N LYS A 58 -15.84 4.51 -7.88
CA LYS A 58 -15.84 5.98 -7.99
C LYS A 58 -15.05 6.54 -9.17
N GLY A 59 -14.34 5.69 -9.90
CA GLY A 59 -13.34 6.10 -10.87
C GLY A 59 -12.30 7.05 -10.28
N ARG A 60 -11.93 8.08 -11.05
CA ARG A 60 -10.93 9.08 -10.63
C ARG A 60 -11.33 9.90 -9.39
N ALA A 61 -12.61 9.92 -8.99
CA ALA A 61 -13.02 10.58 -7.75
C ALA A 61 -12.46 9.87 -6.50
N ALA A 62 -12.04 8.61 -6.60
CA ALA A 62 -11.33 7.90 -5.54
C ALA A 62 -9.96 8.55 -5.22
N PHE A 63 -9.34 9.26 -6.16
CA PHE A 63 -7.96 9.71 -6.03
C PHE A 63 -7.76 10.71 -4.89
N GLU A 64 -8.78 11.49 -4.53
CA GLU A 64 -8.70 12.38 -3.36
C GLU A 64 -8.48 11.59 -2.07
N VAL A 65 -9.19 10.47 -1.90
CA VAL A 65 -9.06 9.58 -0.75
C VAL A 65 -7.70 8.87 -0.75
N LEU A 66 -7.25 8.42 -1.91
CA LEU A 66 -5.96 7.72 -2.05
C LEU A 66 -4.75 8.64 -1.82
N ARG A 67 -4.91 9.96 -2.01
CA ARG A 67 -3.86 10.95 -1.72
C ARG A 67 -3.76 11.35 -0.25
N ASP A 68 -4.78 11.08 0.56
CA ASP A 68 -4.78 11.48 1.96
C ASP A 68 -3.79 10.63 2.78
N LYS A 69 -2.68 11.24 3.20
CA LYS A 69 -1.66 10.62 4.05
C LYS A 69 -2.14 10.25 5.45
N LYS A 70 -3.30 10.78 5.87
CA LYS A 70 -3.97 10.42 7.13
C LYS A 70 -5.02 9.34 6.94
N GLY A 71 -5.30 8.97 5.70
CA GLY A 71 -6.28 7.96 5.33
C GLY A 71 -5.74 6.53 5.49
N PRO A 72 -6.60 5.53 5.25
CA PRO A 72 -6.26 4.12 5.45
C PRO A 72 -5.26 3.58 4.41
N PHE A 73 -5.02 4.30 3.32
CA PHE A 73 -4.16 3.88 2.19
C PHE A 73 -2.72 4.39 2.29
N TYR A 74 -2.36 4.98 3.43
CA TYR A 74 -1.01 5.41 3.74
C TYR A 74 -0.69 5.02 5.19
N PHE A 75 0.26 4.09 5.38
CA PHE A 75 0.65 3.64 6.71
C PHE A 75 2.14 3.30 6.74
N MET A 76 2.87 3.95 7.65
CA MET A 76 4.34 3.86 7.73
C MET A 76 4.98 4.17 6.35
N ASP A 77 5.74 3.23 5.80
CA ASP A 77 6.40 3.34 4.49
C ASP A 77 5.58 2.72 3.35
N THR A 78 4.38 2.22 3.65
CA THR A 78 3.45 1.58 2.71
C THR A 78 2.37 2.56 2.28
N TYR A 79 2.10 2.60 0.98
CA TYR A 79 1.17 3.56 0.37
C TYR A 79 0.62 3.02 -0.94
N ILE A 80 -0.63 3.39 -1.25
CA ILE A 80 -1.20 3.13 -2.58
C ILE A 80 -0.59 4.09 -3.61
N PHE A 81 -0.22 3.54 -4.75
CA PHE A 81 0.03 4.28 -5.98
C PHE A 81 -0.92 3.80 -7.08
N VAL A 82 -1.18 4.67 -8.05
CA VAL A 82 -2.02 4.36 -9.21
C VAL A 82 -1.34 4.87 -10.46
N SER A 83 -1.20 4.02 -11.47
CA SER A 83 -0.64 4.38 -12.78
C SER A 83 -1.63 3.99 -13.89
N SER A 84 -1.60 4.71 -15.01
CA SER A 84 -2.28 4.28 -16.23
C SER A 84 -1.46 3.25 -17.01
N PRO A 85 -2.07 2.48 -17.93
CA PRO A 85 -1.37 1.44 -18.69
C PRO A 85 -0.25 1.95 -19.61
N ASP A 86 -0.22 3.24 -19.91
CA ASP A 86 0.85 3.88 -20.70
C ASP A 86 2.08 4.24 -19.83
N GLY A 87 2.01 4.07 -18.51
CA GLY A 87 3.07 4.42 -17.57
C GLY A 87 2.92 5.79 -16.93
N THR A 88 1.83 6.52 -17.15
CA THR A 88 1.60 7.80 -16.44
C THR A 88 1.20 7.56 -14.99
N GLU A 89 1.94 8.14 -14.05
CA GLU A 89 1.61 8.08 -12.63
C GLU A 89 0.42 9.00 -12.32
N LEU A 90 -0.66 8.47 -11.78
CA LEU A 90 -1.90 9.20 -11.53
C LEU A 90 -2.07 9.60 -10.06
N VAL A 91 -1.62 8.75 -9.14
CA VAL A 91 -1.68 8.98 -7.69
C VAL A 91 -0.41 8.43 -7.05
N ASN A 92 0.29 9.25 -6.28
CA ASN A 92 1.42 8.80 -5.47
C ASN A 92 1.62 9.73 -4.25
N PRO A 93 0.96 9.47 -3.11
CA PRO A 93 1.06 10.32 -1.93
C PRO A 93 2.49 10.34 -1.35
N ALA A 94 3.24 9.25 -1.48
CA ALA A 94 4.62 9.19 -0.98
C ALA A 94 5.57 10.06 -1.82
N LEU A 95 5.39 10.05 -3.14
CA LEU A 95 6.22 10.78 -4.11
C LEU A 95 5.35 11.65 -5.04
N PRO A 96 4.68 12.71 -4.53
CA PRO A 96 3.72 13.48 -5.33
C PRO A 96 4.33 14.16 -6.56
N SER A 97 5.64 14.38 -6.57
CA SER A 97 6.37 14.92 -7.72
C SER A 97 6.35 14.01 -8.95
N LEU A 98 5.99 12.73 -8.79
CA LEU A 98 5.85 11.78 -9.88
C LEU A 98 4.50 11.88 -10.59
N GLU A 99 3.44 12.36 -9.92
CA GLU A 99 2.10 12.44 -10.51
C GLU A 99 2.11 13.29 -11.80
N GLY A 100 1.44 12.77 -12.82
CA GLY A 100 1.36 13.35 -14.17
C GLY A 100 2.56 13.06 -15.07
N ARG A 101 3.60 12.39 -14.58
CA ARG A 101 4.76 11.99 -15.40
C ARG A 101 4.56 10.60 -15.95
N ASN A 102 5.00 10.40 -17.19
CA ASN A 102 5.14 9.07 -17.75
C ASN A 102 6.48 8.46 -17.30
N LEU A 103 6.42 7.32 -16.62
CA LEU A 103 7.54 6.62 -16.03
C LEU A 103 7.82 5.28 -16.72
N ILE A 104 7.25 5.02 -17.91
CA ILE A 104 7.36 3.71 -18.56
C ILE A 104 8.81 3.29 -18.85
N ASP A 105 9.67 4.27 -19.12
CA ASP A 105 11.10 4.07 -19.41
C ASP A 105 11.98 4.13 -18.14
N MET A 106 11.37 4.27 -16.95
CA MET A 106 12.12 4.38 -15.72
C MET A 106 12.80 3.05 -15.38
N LYS A 107 14.08 3.15 -15.02
CA LYS A 107 14.91 2.02 -14.62
C LYS A 107 15.43 2.20 -13.21
N ASP A 108 15.58 1.09 -12.50
CA ASP A 108 16.32 1.08 -11.25
C ASP A 108 17.84 1.17 -11.48
N LEU A 109 18.61 1.10 -10.37
CA LEU A 109 20.08 1.17 -10.40
C LEU A 109 20.73 0.02 -11.17
N ASP A 110 20.04 -1.11 -11.30
CA ASP A 110 20.51 -2.30 -12.02
C ASP A 110 20.05 -2.32 -13.48
N GLY A 111 19.29 -1.29 -13.91
CA GLY A 111 18.81 -1.13 -15.28
C GLY A 111 17.49 -1.85 -15.58
N ASN A 112 16.80 -2.38 -14.56
CA ASN A 112 15.52 -3.07 -14.72
C ASN A 112 14.40 -2.05 -14.99
N PRO A 113 13.54 -2.28 -16.01
CA PRO A 113 12.42 -1.38 -16.33
C PRO A 113 11.25 -1.58 -15.36
N VAL A 114 11.37 -1.02 -14.17
CA VAL A 114 10.50 -1.28 -13.01
C VAL A 114 9.01 -1.03 -13.28
N VAL A 115 8.65 0.16 -13.79
CA VAL A 115 7.23 0.53 -14.05
C VAL A 115 6.63 -0.32 -15.16
N LYS A 116 7.39 -0.59 -16.22
CA LYS A 116 6.95 -1.46 -17.31
C LYS A 116 6.65 -2.87 -16.80
N ASN A 117 7.51 -3.43 -15.94
CA ASN A 117 7.32 -4.77 -15.38
C ASN A 117 6.06 -4.87 -14.52
N GLU A 118 5.77 -3.86 -13.69
CA GLU A 118 4.53 -3.76 -12.90
C GLU A 118 3.29 -3.74 -13.79
N ILE A 119 3.27 -2.86 -14.78
CA ILE A 119 2.15 -2.71 -15.71
C ILE A 119 1.93 -4.01 -16.49
N ASP A 120 3.00 -4.60 -17.04
CA ASP A 120 2.93 -5.86 -17.77
C ASP A 120 2.36 -6.99 -16.90
N LEU A 121 2.77 -7.05 -15.62
CA LEU A 121 2.27 -8.06 -14.68
C LEU A 121 0.76 -7.92 -14.46
N ALA A 122 0.30 -6.73 -14.10
CA ALA A 122 -1.12 -6.47 -13.86
C ALA A 122 -1.97 -6.61 -15.13
N MET A 123 -1.45 -6.17 -16.28
CA MET A 123 -2.17 -6.27 -17.55
C MET A 123 -2.36 -7.72 -17.98
N ASN A 124 -1.31 -8.55 -17.88
CA ASN A 124 -1.34 -9.94 -18.35
C ASN A 124 -2.00 -10.90 -17.36
N LYS A 125 -1.73 -10.77 -16.06
CA LYS A 125 -2.22 -11.72 -15.03
C LYS A 125 -3.41 -11.20 -14.24
N GLY A 126 -3.74 -9.90 -14.34
CA GLY A 126 -4.76 -9.25 -13.52
C GLY A 126 -4.20 -8.73 -12.21
N SER A 127 -3.35 -9.49 -11.53
CA SER A 127 -2.59 -9.06 -10.36
C SER A 127 -1.31 -9.89 -10.16
N GLY A 128 -0.42 -9.44 -9.29
CA GLY A 128 0.70 -10.24 -8.83
C GLY A 128 1.76 -9.46 -8.05
N TRP A 129 2.66 -10.23 -7.46
CA TRP A 129 3.83 -9.75 -6.74
C TRP A 129 5.06 -9.66 -7.64
N LEU A 130 5.90 -8.66 -7.39
CA LEU A 130 7.24 -8.53 -7.92
C LEU A 130 8.15 -7.79 -6.94
N GLU A 131 9.44 -8.09 -7.01
CA GLU A 131 10.47 -7.35 -6.31
C GLU A 131 11.03 -6.25 -7.22
N MET A 132 11.30 -5.08 -6.64
CA MET A 132 11.95 -3.97 -7.34
C MET A 132 12.73 -3.07 -6.39
N SER A 133 13.62 -2.24 -6.93
CA SER A 133 14.28 -1.19 -6.16
C SER A 133 13.52 0.14 -6.31
N TRP A 134 13.06 0.69 -5.20
CA TRP A 134 12.25 1.92 -5.18
C TRP A 134 12.56 2.84 -4.00
N PHE A 135 12.20 4.12 -4.11
CA PHE A 135 12.45 5.12 -3.07
C PHE A 135 11.49 4.97 -1.88
N LYS A 136 12.06 4.84 -0.67
CA LYS A 136 11.29 4.93 0.57
C LYS A 136 10.72 6.34 0.75
N PRO A 137 9.52 6.49 1.33
CA PRO A 137 8.97 7.81 1.62
C PRO A 137 9.94 8.65 2.46
N GLY A 138 10.18 9.89 2.05
CA GLY A 138 11.07 10.82 2.76
C GLY A 138 12.57 10.57 2.58
N THR A 139 12.97 9.58 1.75
CA THR A 139 14.37 9.35 1.39
C THR A 139 14.56 9.47 -0.12
N ASN A 140 15.81 9.71 -0.53
CA ASN A 140 16.22 9.74 -1.95
C ASN A 140 17.10 8.55 -2.30
N THR A 141 17.13 7.52 -1.46
CA THR A 141 17.95 6.32 -1.66
C THR A 141 17.02 5.16 -1.99
N PRO A 142 17.17 4.52 -3.16
CA PRO A 142 16.41 3.31 -3.49
C PRO A 142 16.71 2.18 -2.50
N ALA A 143 15.69 1.37 -2.21
CA ALA A 143 15.79 0.16 -1.40
C ALA A 143 14.95 -0.96 -2.03
N PRO A 144 15.28 -2.24 -1.76
CA PRO A 144 14.43 -3.36 -2.16
C PRO A 144 13.02 -3.22 -1.61
N LYS A 145 12.04 -3.38 -2.49
CA LYS A 145 10.61 -3.26 -2.22
C LYS A 145 9.89 -4.46 -2.83
N MET A 146 9.11 -5.15 -1.99
CA MET A 146 8.17 -6.16 -2.46
C MET A 146 6.86 -5.45 -2.79
N THR A 147 6.43 -5.53 -4.04
CA THR A 147 5.32 -4.73 -4.58
C THR A 147 4.25 -5.65 -5.16
N PHE A 148 3.01 -5.41 -4.75
CA PHE A 148 1.82 -6.03 -5.32
C PHE A 148 1.11 -5.03 -6.21
N VAL A 149 0.70 -5.48 -7.39
CA VAL A 149 -0.07 -4.67 -8.34
C VAL A 149 -1.32 -5.42 -8.78
N LYS A 150 -2.38 -4.66 -9.03
CA LYS A 150 -3.67 -5.16 -9.51
C LYS A 150 -4.26 -4.22 -10.55
N LYS A 151 -4.83 -4.80 -11.59
CA LYS A 151 -5.59 -4.11 -12.62
C LYS A 151 -7.01 -3.85 -12.11
N ALA A 152 -7.43 -2.58 -12.16
CA ALA A 152 -8.79 -2.14 -11.90
C ALA A 152 -9.37 -1.46 -13.14
N LYS A 153 -10.70 -1.45 -13.29
CA LYS A 153 -11.38 -0.78 -14.41
C LYS A 153 -12.58 0.02 -13.94
N ALA A 154 -12.65 1.29 -14.34
CA ALA A 154 -13.79 2.15 -14.04
C ALA A 154 -14.07 3.08 -15.21
N ASN A 155 -15.35 3.26 -15.56
CA ASN A 155 -15.77 4.19 -16.61
C ASN A 155 -15.05 4.02 -17.96
N GLY A 156 -14.69 2.78 -18.32
CA GLY A 156 -13.95 2.46 -19.55
C GLY A 156 -12.44 2.73 -19.49
N GLU A 157 -11.94 3.28 -18.39
CA GLU A 157 -10.51 3.46 -18.12
C GLU A 157 -9.95 2.26 -17.36
N THR A 158 -8.68 1.94 -17.61
CA THR A 158 -7.94 0.90 -16.88
C THR A 158 -6.91 1.57 -15.99
N PHE A 159 -6.75 1.06 -14.78
CA PHE A 159 -5.81 1.55 -13.77
C PHE A 159 -4.97 0.39 -13.28
N ILE A 160 -3.69 0.66 -13.01
CA ILE A 160 -2.80 -0.23 -12.29
C ILE A 160 -2.67 0.32 -10.88
N VAL A 161 -3.23 -0.39 -9.92
CA VAL A 161 -3.22 -0.02 -8.50
C VAL A 161 -2.17 -0.87 -7.80
N GLY A 162 -1.28 -0.25 -7.04
CA GLY A 162 -0.21 -0.97 -6.39
C GLY A 162 0.12 -0.45 -5.00
N SER A 163 0.75 -1.30 -4.22
CA SER A 163 1.34 -0.97 -2.92
C SER A 163 2.44 -1.98 -2.62
N GLY A 164 3.22 -1.72 -1.58
CA GLY A 164 4.28 -2.63 -1.19
C GLY A 164 4.88 -2.31 0.16
N TYR A 165 5.83 -3.13 0.56
CA TYR A 165 6.61 -2.95 1.77
C TYR A 165 8.08 -3.10 1.46
N TYR A 166 8.90 -2.54 2.33
CA TYR A 166 10.35 -2.66 2.27
C TYR A 166 10.76 -3.70 3.31
N PRO A 167 11.20 -4.90 2.89
CA PRO A 167 11.68 -5.90 3.82
C PRO A 167 12.82 -5.34 4.68
N GLU A 168 12.84 -5.71 5.95
CA GLU A 168 14.02 -5.45 6.77
C GLU A 168 15.19 -6.27 6.22
N GLU A 169 16.36 -5.64 6.08
CA GLU A 169 17.59 -6.40 5.82
C GLU A 169 17.80 -7.36 6.98
N ASN A 170 17.85 -8.67 6.70
CA ASN A 170 18.29 -9.65 7.68
C ASN A 170 19.73 -9.30 8.07
N LYS A 171 19.90 -8.71 9.25
CA LYS A 171 21.20 -8.56 9.91
C LYS A 171 21.61 -9.85 10.61
#